data_AF-A0A350CKL8-F1
#
_entry.id   AF-A0A350CKL8-F1
#
_cell.length_a   1.000
_cell.length_b   1.000
_cell.length_c   1.000
_cell.angle_alpha   90.00
_cell.angle_beta   90.00
_cell.angle_gamma   90.00
#
_symmetry.space_group_name_H-M   'P 1'
#
loop_
_entity.id
_entity.type
_entity.pdbx_description
1 polymer ?
#
loop_
_entity_poly.entity_id
_entity_poly.type
_entity_poly.pdbx_seq_one_letter_code
_entity_poly.pdbx_strand_id
1 'polypeptide(L)'
;FAARSVGLDASSQLDDPFLRADVARFEVDEAAFRLLLERSGDLARRGKVHPAFSSVLKYYGAELNKRRYELLMAAGGAEALEWEGERSRDGELARLWLRSKANSIEGGTAEVQLNVIAKRILGLPGA
;
A
#
# COMPACT_ATOMS: atom_id res chain seq x y z
N PHE A 1 0.79 15.68 -5.52
CA PHE A 1 0.58 16.04 -4.11
C PHE A 1 1.90 16.43 -3.47
N ALA A 2 2.84 15.49 -3.29
CA ALA A 2 4.13 15.74 -2.64
C ALA A 2 4.92 16.95 -3.18
N ALA A 3 5.00 17.12 -4.51
CA ALA A 3 5.69 18.28 -5.10
C ALA A 3 5.08 19.64 -4.71
N ARG A 4 3.77 19.70 -4.44
CA ARG A 4 3.10 20.91 -3.94
C ARG A 4 3.32 21.12 -2.44
N SER A 5 3.48 20.04 -1.68
CA SER A 5 3.58 20.08 -0.22
C SER A 5 5.02 20.30 0.25
N VAL A 6 5.98 19.61 -0.36
CA VAL A 6 7.41 19.62 0.03
C VAL A 6 8.24 20.51 -0.90
N GLY A 7 7.75 20.80 -2.10
CA GLY A 7 8.49 21.59 -3.10
C GLY A 7 9.40 20.73 -3.98
N LEU A 8 10.13 21.42 -4.86
CA LEU A 8 11.08 20.83 -5.79
C LEU A 8 12.45 21.49 -5.66
N ASP A 9 13.51 20.68 -5.82
CA ASP A 9 14.89 21.15 -5.87
C ASP A 9 15.22 21.83 -7.22
N ALA A 10 16.45 22.35 -7.35
CA ALA A 10 16.92 23.02 -8.56
C ALA A 10 16.92 22.12 -9.82
N SER A 11 16.85 20.80 -9.65
CA SER A 11 16.77 19.81 -10.73
C SER A 11 15.32 19.35 -11.00
N SER A 12 14.32 20.05 -10.44
CA SER A 12 12.89 19.71 -10.55
C SER A 12 12.52 18.33 -9.96
N GLN A 13 13.29 17.85 -8.99
CA GLN A 13 12.97 16.64 -8.23
C GLN A 13 12.36 17.01 -6.87
N LEU A 14 11.71 16.08 -6.17
CA LEU A 14 11.25 16.34 -4.79
C LEU A 14 12.42 16.81 -3.92
N ASP A 15 12.21 17.92 -3.21
CA ASP A 15 13.25 18.60 -2.44
C ASP A 15 13.72 17.80 -1.21
N ASP A 16 12.84 16.96 -0.64
CA ASP A 16 13.23 15.99 0.39
C ASP A 16 13.80 14.71 -0.25
N PRO A 17 15.12 14.45 -0.12
CA PRO A 17 15.76 13.30 -0.75
C PRO A 17 15.37 11.96 -0.11
N PHE A 18 15.00 11.94 1.17
CA PHE A 18 14.58 10.72 1.87
C PHE A 18 13.18 10.33 1.45
N LEU A 19 12.24 11.28 1.47
CA LEU A 19 10.89 11.06 0.98
C LEU A 19 10.91 10.64 -0.50
N ARG A 20 11.75 11.29 -1.32
CA ARG A 20 11.93 10.93 -2.73
C ARG A 20 12.36 9.46 -2.90
N ALA A 21 13.32 9.00 -2.10
CA ALA A 21 13.79 7.61 -2.15
C ALA A 21 12.69 6.61 -1.73
N ASP A 22 11.91 6.95 -0.70
CA ASP A 22 10.82 6.09 -0.25
C ASP A 22 9.64 6.04 -1.22
N VAL A 23 9.31 7.17 -1.88
CA VAL A 23 8.35 7.21 -2.99
C VAL A 23 8.82 6.34 -4.15
N ALA A 24 10.08 6.45 -4.56
CA ALA A 24 10.63 5.62 -5.63
C ALA A 24 10.55 4.13 -5.31
N ARG A 25 10.87 3.73 -4.06
CA ARG A 25 10.73 2.34 -3.61
C ARG A 25 9.27 1.88 -3.66
N PHE A 26 8.34 2.72 -3.22
CA PHE A 26 6.91 2.43 -3.28
C PHE A 26 6.41 2.26 -4.71
N GLU A 27 6.84 3.10 -5.65
CA GLU A 27 6.43 3.00 -7.06
C GLU A 27 6.92 1.70 -7.71
N VAL A 28 8.13 1.23 -7.37
CA VAL A 28 8.63 -0.08 -7.81
C VAL A 28 7.77 -1.21 -7.24
N ASP A 29 7.49 -1.18 -5.93
CA ASP A 29 6.63 -2.17 -5.27
C ASP A 29 5.20 -2.18 -5.85
N GLU A 30 4.64 -1.01 -6.15
CA GLU A 30 3.32 -0.85 -6.78
C GLU A 30 3.30 -1.40 -8.20
N ALA A 31 4.32 -1.10 -9.01
CA ALA A 31 4.45 -1.65 -10.35
C ALA A 31 4.58 -3.17 -10.33
N ALA A 32 5.39 -3.72 -9.43
CA ALA A 32 5.54 -5.16 -9.25
C ALA A 32 4.23 -5.82 -8.84
N PHE A 33 3.49 -5.21 -7.91
CA PHE A 33 2.19 -5.75 -7.46
C PHE A 33 1.12 -5.69 -8.55
N ARG A 34 1.08 -4.63 -9.36
CA ARG A 34 0.19 -4.54 -10.52
C ARG A 34 0.45 -5.67 -11.51
N LEU A 35 1.72 -5.90 -11.86
CA LEU A 35 2.09 -7.02 -12.74
C LEU A 35 1.76 -8.39 -12.13
N LEU A 36 1.89 -8.52 -10.81
CA LEU A 36 1.48 -9.73 -10.10
C LEU A 36 -0.03 -9.97 -10.19
N LEU A 37 -0.85 -8.93 -10.01
CA LEU A 37 -2.31 -9.00 -10.15
C LEU A 37 -2.71 -9.44 -11.57
N GLU A 38 -2.14 -8.80 -12.60
CA GLU A 38 -2.37 -9.14 -14.01
C GLU A 38 -2.03 -10.61 -14.28
N ARG A 39 -0.82 -11.02 -13.92
CA ARG A 39 -0.36 -12.41 -14.08
C ARG A 39 -1.26 -13.40 -13.33
N SER A 40 -1.68 -13.06 -12.11
CA SER A 40 -2.54 -13.93 -11.30
C SER A 40 -3.92 -14.09 -11.94
N GLY A 41 -4.48 -13.01 -12.50
CA GLY A 41 -5.72 -13.07 -13.27
C GLY A 41 -5.61 -13.93 -14.52
N ASP A 42 -4.50 -13.83 -15.25
CA ASP A 42 -4.23 -14.67 -16.43
C ASP A 42 -4.12 -16.16 -16.08
N LEU A 43 -3.44 -16.49 -14.99
CA LEU A 43 -3.33 -17.87 -14.49
C LEU A 43 -4.68 -18.38 -13.99
N ALA A 44 -5.46 -17.54 -13.30
CA ALA A 44 -6.79 -17.89 -12.80
C ALA A 44 -7.74 -18.26 -13.95
N ARG A 45 -7.78 -17.45 -15.03
CA ARG A 45 -8.57 -17.74 -16.24
C ARG A 45 -8.21 -19.05 -16.91
N ARG A 46 -7.00 -19.55 -16.69
CA ARG A 46 -6.50 -20.84 -17.20
C ARG A 46 -6.62 -21.99 -16.19
N GLY A 47 -7.20 -21.74 -15.01
CA GLY A 47 -7.28 -22.73 -13.92
C GLY A 47 -5.93 -23.11 -13.31
N LYS A 48 -4.90 -22.26 -13.46
CA LYS A 48 -3.51 -22.54 -13.05
C LYS A 48 -3.07 -21.81 -11.77
N VAL A 49 -3.94 -20.98 -11.18
CA VAL A 49 -3.62 -20.28 -9.93
C VAL A 49 -3.95 -21.18 -8.74
N HIS A 50 -3.07 -21.20 -7.73
CA HIS A 50 -3.38 -21.89 -6.48
C HIS A 50 -4.55 -21.17 -5.77
N PRO A 51 -5.58 -21.86 -5.25
CA PRO A 51 -6.74 -21.20 -4.64
C PRO A 51 -6.39 -20.26 -3.49
N ALA A 52 -5.36 -20.60 -2.71
CA ALA A 52 -4.87 -19.77 -1.60
C ALA A 52 -4.08 -18.52 -2.04
N PHE A 53 -3.83 -18.32 -3.33
CA PHE A 53 -3.05 -17.17 -3.81
C PHE A 53 -3.75 -15.83 -3.58
N SER A 54 -5.08 -15.84 -3.44
CA SER A 54 -5.86 -14.66 -3.02
C SER A 54 -5.38 -14.10 -1.67
N SER A 55 -4.87 -14.93 -0.76
CA SER A 55 -4.29 -14.49 0.51
C SER A 55 -3.00 -13.68 0.32
N VAL A 56 -2.16 -14.04 -0.66
CA VAL A 56 -0.96 -13.26 -1.02
C VAL A 56 -1.36 -11.88 -1.51
N LEU A 57 -2.31 -11.84 -2.45
CA LEU A 57 -2.79 -10.59 -3.03
C LEU A 57 -3.45 -9.69 -1.97
N LYS A 58 -4.28 -10.25 -1.11
CA LYS A 58 -4.95 -9.50 -0.03
C LYS A 58 -3.94 -8.93 0.95
N TYR A 59 -3.01 -9.76 1.43
CA TYR A 59 -1.99 -9.32 2.39
C TYR A 59 -1.13 -8.20 1.82
N TYR A 60 -0.50 -8.43 0.66
CA TYR A 60 0.42 -7.45 0.10
C TYR A 60 -0.30 -6.18 -0.33
N GLY A 61 -1.48 -6.29 -0.94
CA GLY A 61 -2.29 -5.12 -1.31
C GLY A 61 -2.69 -4.25 -0.11
N ALA A 62 -2.99 -4.87 1.04
CA ALA A 62 -3.28 -4.14 2.27
C ALA A 62 -2.03 -3.40 2.81
N GLU A 63 -0.88 -4.07 2.86
CA GLU A 63 0.38 -3.45 3.30
C GLU A 63 0.80 -2.30 2.37
N LEU A 64 0.70 -2.50 1.06
CA LEU A 64 1.02 -1.49 0.07
C LEU A 64 0.10 -0.28 0.21
N ASN A 65 -1.21 -0.47 0.37
CA ASN A 65 -2.13 0.66 0.53
C ASN A 65 -1.88 1.44 1.83
N LYS A 66 -1.59 0.76 2.95
CA LYS A 66 -1.17 1.45 4.18
C LYS A 66 0.07 2.31 3.94
N ARG A 67 1.10 1.75 3.30
CA ARG A 67 2.35 2.48 2.99
C ARG A 67 2.10 3.68 2.07
N ARG A 68 1.18 3.58 1.10
CA ARG A 68 0.76 4.72 0.26
C ARG A 68 0.31 5.90 1.12
N TYR A 69 -0.58 5.65 2.08
CA TYR A 69 -1.08 6.71 2.94
C TYR A 69 -0.03 7.21 3.94
N GLU A 70 0.88 6.37 4.44
CA GLU A 70 2.03 6.85 5.23
C GLU A 70 2.88 7.87 4.44
N LEU A 71 3.17 7.59 3.17
CA LEU A 71 3.94 8.50 2.32
C LEU A 71 3.20 9.81 2.03
N LEU A 72 1.88 9.74 1.84
CA LEU A 72 1.06 10.94 1.67
C LEU A 72 1.02 11.77 2.96
N MET A 73 0.92 11.14 4.13
CA MET A 73 0.98 11.85 5.42
C MET A 73 2.35 12.50 5.63
N ALA A 74 3.44 11.76 5.36
CA ALA A 74 4.80 12.30 5.45
C ALA A 74 5.01 13.51 4.53
N ALA A 75 4.51 13.44 3.29
CA ALA A 75 4.60 14.54 2.34
C ALA A 75 3.78 15.77 2.76
N GLY A 76 2.64 15.59 3.44
CA GLY A 76 1.80 16.70 3.88
C GLY A 76 2.16 17.27 5.26
N GLY A 77 3.05 16.62 6.02
CA GLY A 77 3.51 17.09 7.31
C GLY A 77 2.38 17.27 8.34
N ALA A 78 2.52 18.26 9.22
CA ALA A 78 1.51 18.56 10.25
C ALA A 78 0.14 18.92 9.65
N GLU A 79 0.12 19.55 8.48
CA GLU A 79 -1.10 19.96 7.80
C GLU A 79 -1.94 18.77 7.31
N ALA A 80 -1.31 17.61 7.06
CA ALA A 80 -2.03 16.39 6.70
C ALA A 80 -2.91 15.84 7.84
N LEU A 81 -2.70 16.29 9.09
CA LEU A 81 -3.44 15.86 10.27
C LEU A 81 -4.74 16.66 10.48
N GLU A 82 -5.00 17.70 9.68
CA GLU A 82 -6.23 18.47 9.78
C GLU A 82 -7.46 17.55 9.61
N TRP A 83 -8.38 17.60 10.57
CA TRP A 83 -9.52 16.68 10.64
C TRP A 83 -10.76 17.17 9.86
N GLU A 84 -10.93 18.50 9.78
CA GLU A 84 -12.07 19.19 9.16
C GLU A 84 -11.58 20.53 8.61
N GLY A 85 -12.19 21.04 7.53
CA GLY A 85 -11.83 22.32 6.91
C GLY A 85 -11.69 22.26 5.40
N GLU A 86 -12.03 23.35 4.72
CA GLU A 86 -12.05 23.43 3.24
C GLU A 86 -10.68 23.09 2.64
N ARG A 87 -9.59 23.58 3.24
CA ARG A 87 -8.22 23.36 2.78
C ARG A 87 -7.80 21.89 2.78
N SER A 88 -8.24 21.12 3.77
CA SER A 88 -7.98 19.67 3.87
C SER A 88 -9.05 18.84 3.18
N ARG A 89 -10.03 19.47 2.53
CA ARG A 89 -11.22 18.82 1.96
C ARG A 89 -11.95 18.01 3.03
N ASP A 90 -12.19 18.64 4.17
CA ASP A 90 -12.80 18.04 5.37
C ASP A 90 -12.00 16.85 5.94
N GLY A 91 -10.68 16.99 5.95
CA GLY A 91 -9.75 16.00 6.49
C GLY A 91 -9.69 14.70 5.70
N GLU A 92 -9.96 14.73 4.39
CA GLU A 92 -10.01 13.55 3.51
C GLU A 92 -8.75 12.67 3.67
N LEU A 93 -7.56 13.28 3.65
CA LEU A 93 -6.30 12.55 3.76
C LEU A 93 -6.13 11.86 5.12
N ALA A 94 -6.38 12.58 6.22
CA ALA A 94 -6.31 12.02 7.58
C ALA A 94 -7.30 10.85 7.75
N ARG A 95 -8.53 11.00 7.24
CA ARG A 95 -9.57 9.96 7.30
C ARG A 95 -9.19 8.73 6.47
N LEU A 96 -8.68 8.92 5.25
CA LEU A 96 -8.24 7.81 4.41
C LEU A 96 -7.01 7.09 4.98
N TRP A 97 -6.08 7.83 5.60
CA TRP A 97 -4.94 7.24 6.32
C TRP A 97 -5.40 6.35 7.47
N LEU A 98 -6.29 6.83 8.34
CA LEU A 98 -6.87 6.01 9.42
C LEU A 98 -7.67 4.83 8.88
N ARG A 99 -8.46 5.04 7.82
CA ARG A 99 -9.24 3.97 7.17
C ARG A 99 -8.33 2.89 6.58
N SER A 100 -7.16 3.24 6.06
CA SER A 100 -6.21 2.27 5.49
C SER A 100 -5.77 1.21 6.51
N LYS A 101 -5.80 1.52 7.81
CA LYS A 101 -5.43 0.59 8.89
C LYS A 101 -6.37 -0.60 8.97
N ALA A 102 -7.65 -0.40 8.64
CA ALA A 102 -8.62 -1.47 8.61
C ALA A 102 -8.31 -2.53 7.54
N ASN A 103 -7.53 -2.19 6.48
CA ASN A 103 -7.18 -3.13 5.40
C ASN A 103 -6.41 -4.37 5.91
N SER A 104 -5.64 -4.24 6.99
CA SER A 104 -4.94 -5.38 7.63
C SER A 104 -5.84 -6.21 8.55
N ILE A 105 -7.12 -5.85 8.71
CA ILE A 105 -8.07 -6.51 9.61
C ILE A 105 -9.27 -7.07 8.81
N GLU A 106 -9.92 -6.23 8.01
CA GLU A 106 -11.11 -6.59 7.26
C GLU A 106 -10.81 -7.63 6.17
N GLY A 107 -11.77 -8.51 5.88
CA GLY A 107 -11.57 -9.61 4.93
C GLY A 107 -10.52 -10.64 5.38
N GLY A 108 -10.26 -10.73 6.70
CA GLY A 108 -9.31 -11.64 7.34
C GLY A 108 -7.98 -10.96 7.65
N THR A 109 -7.54 -11.03 8.91
CA THR A 109 -6.38 -10.26 9.40
C THR A 109 -5.08 -10.63 8.70
N ALA A 110 -4.08 -9.74 8.78
CA ALA A 110 -2.75 -9.99 8.22
C ALA A 110 -2.15 -11.32 8.71
N GLU A 111 -2.31 -11.64 9.99
CA GLU A 111 -1.85 -12.88 10.61
C GLU A 111 -2.56 -14.10 10.01
N VAL A 112 -3.88 -14.01 9.81
CA VAL A 112 -4.64 -15.09 9.17
C VAL A 112 -4.18 -15.30 7.73
N GLN A 113 -3.97 -14.24 6.95
CA GLN A 113 -3.46 -14.37 5.57
C GLN A 113 -2.06 -14.97 5.54
N LEU A 114 -1.16 -14.50 6.41
CA LEU A 114 0.20 -15.04 6.52
C LEU A 114 0.19 -16.52 6.91
N ASN A 115 -0.72 -16.93 7.80
CA ASN A 115 -0.88 -18.33 8.16
C ASN A 115 -1.36 -19.18 6.97
N VAL A 116 -2.33 -18.69 6.19
CA VAL A 116 -2.77 -19.37 4.97
C VAL A 116 -1.61 -19.50 3.97
N ILE A 117 -0.82 -18.45 3.78
CA ILE A 117 0.36 -18.48 2.90
C ILE A 117 1.37 -19.52 3.39
N ALA A 118 1.72 -19.50 4.68
CA ALA A 118 2.65 -20.45 5.29
C ALA A 118 2.21 -21.90 5.08
N LYS A 119 0.94 -22.21 5.35
CA LYS A 119 0.38 -23.57 5.27
C LYS A 119 0.16 -24.06 3.85
N ARG A 120 -0.52 -23.24 3.04
CA ARG A 120 -1.12 -23.68 1.78
C ARG A 120 -0.24 -23.41 0.57
N ILE A 121 0.65 -22.41 0.66
CA ILE A 121 1.53 -22.04 -0.45
C ILE A 121 2.95 -22.55 -0.19
N LEU A 122 3.49 -22.26 1.00
CA LEU A 122 4.87 -22.62 1.34
C LEU A 122 5.01 -24.03 1.93
N GLY A 123 3.92 -24.62 2.44
CA GLY A 123 3.94 -25.95 3.05
C GLY A 123 4.81 -26.05 4.31
N LEU A 124 4.91 -24.97 5.10
CA LEU A 124 5.75 -24.93 6.28
C LEU A 124 5.25 -25.90 7.37
N PRO A 125 6.14 -26.69 8.00
CA PRO A 125 5.76 -27.62 9.06
C PRO A 125 5.32 -26.89 10.33
N GLY A 126 4.25 -27.35 10.97
CA GLY A 126 3.80 -26.86 12.27
C GLY A 126 3.10 -25.49 12.26
N ALA A 127 2.88 -24.89 11.08
CA ALA A 127 1.98 -23.75 10.93
C ALA A 127 0.56 -24.16 11.32
#